data_AF-I0Z0F0-F1
#
_entry.id   AF-I0Z0F0-F1
#
_cell.length_a   1.000
_cell.length_b   1.000
_cell.length_c   1.000
_cell.angle_alpha   90.00
_cell.angle_beta   90.00
_cell.angle_gamma   90.00
#
_symmetry.space_group_name_H-M   'P 1'
#
loop_
_entity.id
_entity.type
_entity.pdbx_description
1 polymer ?
#
loop_
_entity_poly.entity_id
_entity_poly.type
_entity_poly.pdbx_seq_one_letter_code
_entity_poly.pdbx_strand_id
1 'polypeptide(L)'
;MDDLSSKLKKLFKSKPKTFKGKGNVLGRADQAGAASEVLGKVLRNILADPSEAKYRRLRLGNKRIQETIVDVSGGVALLQACGFELIFEEAAEGGQEEAFAVLSDDCELALLQAALQLLGQAEPSPSPSPRPQQPGVGRSSSGAASTSSSQSAAPAGPSAAAGPRPRNTQVILPTGVDDQPLPSWFFARSPAELKAAFVAKQKKRDLDQTLMTRAYREKLASGHKEQAKVSFAVIRIRLPEGLILQGEFNAGEPVAAIFEWLTDSLRDPGATYDLIGPDRKPIAASMGSMRKAQLLPSALLNFMRLSPAPQCDPTLKDDLLRTAS
;
A
#
# COMPACT_ATOMS: atom_id res chain seq x y z
N MET A 1 -5.36 5.94 -27.04
CA MET A 1 -4.32 6.96 -26.79
C MET A 1 -2.95 6.54 -27.34
N ASP A 2 -2.63 5.24 -27.42
CA ASP A 2 -1.33 4.76 -27.94
C ASP A 2 -1.07 5.01 -29.43
N ASP A 3 -2.11 5.21 -30.25
CA ASP A 3 -1.98 5.31 -31.71
C ASP A 3 -1.28 6.61 -32.17
N LEU A 4 -1.65 7.76 -31.59
CA LEU A 4 -1.09 9.08 -31.90
C LEU A 4 0.37 9.24 -31.44
N SER A 5 0.70 8.76 -30.24
CA SER A 5 2.09 8.72 -29.76
C SER A 5 2.94 7.79 -30.63
N SER A 6 2.36 6.66 -31.09
CA SER A 6 3.00 5.76 -32.03
C SER A 6 3.18 6.40 -33.42
N LYS A 7 2.23 7.23 -33.87
CA LYS A 7 2.32 7.97 -35.14
C LYS A 7 3.37 9.06 -35.09
N LEU A 8 3.48 9.82 -33.99
CA LEU A 8 4.58 10.78 -33.77
C LEU A 8 5.94 10.07 -33.74
N LYS A 9 6.05 8.95 -33.01
CA LYS A 9 7.28 8.15 -32.96
C LYS A 9 7.64 7.50 -34.30
N LYS A 10 6.66 7.28 -35.19
CA LYS A 10 6.87 6.81 -36.57
C LYS A 10 7.32 7.95 -37.49
N LEU A 11 6.70 9.13 -37.41
CA LEU A 11 7.07 10.36 -38.14
C LEU A 11 8.53 10.76 -37.87
N PHE A 12 8.88 10.78 -36.58
CA PHE A 12 10.17 11.23 -36.09
C PHE A 12 11.22 10.11 -36.02
N LYS A 13 10.95 8.94 -36.60
CA LYS A 13 11.84 7.77 -36.62
C LYS A 13 13.01 7.96 -37.60
N SER A 14 13.76 9.03 -37.42
CA SER A 14 15.16 9.09 -37.83
C SER A 14 15.92 8.11 -36.93
N LYS A 15 16.63 7.15 -37.55
CA LYS A 15 17.55 6.19 -36.91
C LYS A 15 18.20 6.80 -35.65
N PRO A 16 18.30 6.08 -34.52
CA PRO A 16 19.26 6.47 -33.49
C PRO A 16 20.64 6.40 -34.18
N LYS A 17 21.15 7.54 -34.65
CA LYS A 17 22.55 7.66 -35.01
C LYS A 17 23.27 7.31 -33.72
N THR A 18 23.95 6.16 -33.74
CA THR A 18 25.02 5.82 -32.82
C THR A 18 26.08 6.89 -32.96
N PHE A 19 25.83 8.05 -32.35
CA PHE A 19 26.77 9.15 -32.34
C PHE A 19 27.77 8.83 -31.24
N LYS A 20 28.89 8.26 -31.67
CA LYS A 20 30.12 8.14 -30.90
C LYS A 20 30.63 9.56 -30.66
N GLY A 21 30.12 10.21 -29.62
CA GLY A 21 30.47 11.57 -29.23
C GLY A 21 30.15 11.77 -27.75
N LYS A 22 31.15 12.21 -26.98
CA LYS A 22 31.07 12.52 -25.55
C LYS A 22 29.86 13.43 -25.25
N GLY A 23 29.02 13.06 -24.28
CA GLY A 23 28.04 13.99 -23.68
C GLY A 23 26.73 13.35 -23.22
N ASN A 24 26.53 13.31 -21.90
CA ASN A 24 25.27 13.20 -21.15
C ASN A 24 24.17 12.24 -21.65
N VAL A 25 24.22 10.99 -21.18
CA VAL A 25 23.00 10.20 -20.97
C VAL A 25 22.35 10.75 -19.69
N LEU A 26 21.60 11.84 -19.82
CA LEU A 26 20.81 12.44 -18.73
C LEU A 26 19.85 11.37 -18.18
N GLY A 27 19.82 11.18 -16.86
CA GLY A 27 18.97 10.20 -16.21
C GLY A 27 17.50 10.47 -16.52
N ARG A 28 16.63 9.46 -16.37
CA ARG A 28 15.17 9.62 -16.57
C ARG A 28 14.59 10.79 -15.75
N ALA A 29 15.16 11.07 -14.58
CA ALA A 29 14.79 12.21 -13.74
C ALA A 29 15.19 13.56 -14.36
N ASP A 30 16.38 13.63 -14.94
CA ASP A 30 16.90 14.87 -15.54
C ASP A 30 16.17 15.22 -16.86
N GLN A 31 15.76 14.20 -17.63
CA GLN A 31 14.94 14.39 -18.83
C GLN A 31 13.55 14.93 -18.50
N ALA A 32 12.95 14.47 -17.40
CA ALA A 32 11.67 14.97 -16.92
C ALA A 32 11.77 16.44 -16.44
N GLY A 33 12.87 16.81 -15.77
CA GLY A 33 13.13 18.20 -15.38
C GLY A 33 13.34 19.14 -16.57
N ALA A 34 14.09 18.70 -17.59
CA ALA A 34 14.24 19.48 -18.82
C ALA A 34 12.90 19.65 -19.58
N ALA A 35 12.05 18.62 -19.55
CA ALA A 35 10.71 18.65 -20.14
C ALA A 35 9.77 19.61 -19.41
N SER A 36 9.75 19.58 -18.07
CA SER A 36 8.91 20.49 -17.27
C SER A 36 9.33 21.94 -17.44
N GLU A 37 10.63 22.24 -17.57
CA GLU A 37 11.11 23.60 -17.80
C GLU A 37 10.66 24.16 -19.16
N VAL A 38 10.79 23.36 -20.23
CA VAL A 38 10.38 23.75 -21.59
C VAL A 38 8.85 23.90 -21.66
N LEU A 39 8.10 22.95 -21.11
CA LEU A 39 6.65 23.01 -21.11
C LEU A 39 6.12 24.16 -20.25
N GLY A 40 6.75 24.42 -19.11
CA GLY A 40 6.43 25.55 -18.25
C GLY A 40 6.72 26.91 -18.90
N LYS A 41 7.68 26.99 -19.83
CA LYS A 41 7.89 28.19 -20.65
C LYS A 41 6.79 28.37 -21.69
N VAL A 42 6.39 27.29 -22.37
CA VAL A 42 5.31 27.34 -23.36
C VAL A 42 3.99 27.77 -22.71
N LEU A 43 3.62 27.15 -21.59
CA LEU A 43 2.39 27.47 -20.87
C LEU A 43 2.41 28.89 -20.29
N ARG A 44 3.56 29.37 -19.75
CA ARG A 44 3.69 30.74 -19.27
C ARG A 44 3.53 31.79 -20.38
N ASN A 45 4.07 31.53 -21.57
CA ASN A 45 3.90 32.45 -22.70
C ASN A 45 2.43 32.57 -23.13
N ILE A 46 1.69 31.46 -23.09
CA ILE A 46 0.26 31.44 -23.42
C ILE A 46 -0.58 32.13 -22.34
N LEU A 47 -0.23 31.97 -21.05
CA LEU A 47 -0.92 32.67 -19.97
C LEU A 47 -0.59 34.17 -19.92
N ALA A 48 0.60 34.57 -20.36
CA ALA A 48 0.98 35.98 -20.44
C ALA A 48 0.15 36.71 -21.50
N ASP A 49 0.05 36.14 -22.70
CA ASP A 49 -0.68 36.72 -23.83
C ASP A 49 -1.63 35.68 -24.46
N PRO A 50 -2.81 35.44 -23.85
CA PRO A 50 -3.71 34.41 -24.33
C PRO A 50 -4.25 34.71 -25.73
N SER A 51 -4.41 35.97 -26.13
CA SER A 51 -4.97 36.35 -27.43
C SER A 51 -4.01 36.18 -28.62
N GLU A 52 -2.73 35.88 -28.39
CA GLU A 52 -1.71 35.84 -29.44
C GLU A 52 -1.60 34.42 -30.06
N ALA A 53 -2.05 34.30 -31.31
CA ALA A 53 -2.13 33.03 -32.04
C ALA A 53 -0.77 32.33 -32.22
N LYS A 54 0.34 33.08 -32.20
CA LYS A 54 1.69 32.53 -32.31
C LYS A 54 2.08 31.66 -31.11
N TYR A 55 1.57 31.93 -29.91
CA TYR A 55 1.85 31.12 -28.73
C TYR A 55 0.91 29.91 -28.61
N ARG A 56 -0.25 29.98 -29.26
CA ARG A 56 -1.22 28.88 -29.33
C ARG A 56 -0.81 27.75 -30.30
N ARG A 57 0.13 28.00 -31.22
CA ARG A 57 0.65 26.98 -32.16
C ARG A 57 2.10 26.61 -31.87
N LEU A 58 2.33 25.37 -31.44
CA LEU A 58 3.65 24.80 -31.14
C LEU A 58 4.08 23.79 -32.19
N ARG A 59 5.22 24.01 -32.84
CA ARG A 59 5.80 23.06 -33.82
C ARG A 59 6.56 21.95 -33.12
N LEU A 60 6.09 20.70 -33.24
CA LEU A 60 6.68 19.53 -32.57
C LEU A 60 7.95 19.02 -33.25
N GLY A 61 8.22 19.46 -34.49
CA GLY A 61 9.47 19.16 -35.21
C GLY A 61 10.68 19.98 -34.77
N ASN A 62 10.53 20.92 -33.83
CA ASN A 62 11.68 21.64 -33.29
C ASN A 62 12.53 20.69 -32.42
N LYS A 63 13.83 20.59 -32.70
CA LYS A 63 14.76 19.64 -32.05
C LYS A 63 14.65 19.61 -30.52
N ARG A 64 14.51 20.79 -29.90
CA ARG A 64 14.40 20.92 -28.44
C ARG A 64 13.06 20.40 -27.90
N ILE A 65 11.97 20.60 -28.62
CA ILE A 65 10.61 20.15 -28.25
C ILE A 65 10.47 18.64 -28.51
N GLN A 66 11.05 18.15 -29.60
CA GLN A 66 11.07 16.74 -29.93
C GLN A 66 11.78 15.92 -28.83
N GLU A 67 13.00 16.31 -28.47
CA GLU A 67 13.79 15.58 -27.47
C GLU A 67 13.21 15.68 -26.05
N THR A 68 12.55 16.79 -25.70
CA THR A 68 12.05 17.02 -24.33
C THR A 68 10.58 16.64 -24.13
N ILE A 69 9.72 16.75 -25.15
CA ILE A 69 8.28 16.53 -25.00
C ILE A 69 7.82 15.27 -25.75
N VAL A 70 8.39 14.98 -26.93
CA VAL A 70 7.99 13.82 -27.75
C VAL A 70 8.69 12.53 -27.28
N ASP A 71 9.99 12.60 -27.00
CA ASP A 71 10.79 11.44 -26.57
C ASP A 71 10.57 11.08 -25.09
N VAL A 72 10.15 12.04 -24.26
CA VAL A 72 9.83 11.82 -22.84
C VAL A 72 8.44 11.18 -22.70
N SER A 73 8.38 10.07 -21.96
CA SER A 73 7.12 9.37 -21.69
C SER A 73 6.16 10.27 -20.90
N GLY A 74 5.02 10.61 -21.51
CA GLY A 74 3.98 11.42 -20.89
C GLY A 74 3.95 12.89 -21.30
N GLY A 75 4.96 13.40 -22.03
CA GLY A 75 5.00 14.81 -22.46
C GLY A 75 3.85 15.17 -23.42
N VAL A 76 3.62 14.34 -24.43
CA VAL A 76 2.50 14.51 -25.38
C VAL A 76 1.13 14.35 -24.71
N ALA A 77 1.01 13.45 -23.73
CA ALA A 77 -0.23 13.25 -22.99
C ALA A 77 -0.59 14.49 -22.15
N LEU A 78 0.42 15.15 -21.58
CA LEU A 78 0.23 16.38 -20.83
C LEU A 78 -0.21 17.54 -21.73
N LEU A 79 0.35 17.67 -22.94
CA LEU A 79 -0.13 18.66 -23.93
C LEU A 79 -1.63 18.47 -24.24
N GLN A 80 -2.06 17.23 -24.49
CA GLN A 80 -3.48 16.95 -24.73
C GLN A 80 -4.35 17.25 -23.51
N ALA A 81 -3.88 16.93 -22.30
CA ALA A 81 -4.58 17.25 -21.05
C ALA A 81 -4.71 18.77 -20.82
N CYS A 82 -3.76 19.56 -21.33
CA CYS A 82 -3.83 21.02 -21.32
C CYS A 82 -4.74 21.61 -22.42
N GLY A 83 -5.36 20.76 -23.26
CA GLY A 83 -6.27 21.19 -24.33
C GLY A 83 -5.59 21.42 -25.69
N PHE A 84 -4.33 21.03 -25.88
CA PHE A 84 -3.68 21.11 -27.19
C PHE A 84 -4.15 19.97 -28.09
N GLU A 85 -4.62 20.33 -29.29
CA GLU A 85 -4.93 19.38 -30.36
C GLU A 85 -3.71 19.17 -31.26
N LEU A 86 -3.44 17.91 -31.61
CA LEU A 86 -2.32 17.54 -32.46
C LEU A 86 -2.77 17.49 -33.92
N ILE A 87 -2.30 18.44 -34.72
CA ILE A 87 -2.59 18.56 -36.15
C ILE A 87 -1.36 18.10 -36.95
N PHE A 88 -1.57 17.24 -37.93
CA PHE A 88 -0.56 16.82 -38.89
C PHE A 88 -0.88 17.48 -40.22
N GLU A 89 -0.02 18.40 -40.68
CA GLU A 89 -0.16 19.03 -41.99
C GLU A 89 0.80 18.33 -42.96
N GLU A 90 0.25 17.84 -44.08
CA GLU A 90 1.05 17.35 -45.21
C GLU A 90 1.57 18.57 -45.98
N ALA A 91 2.89 18.71 -46.08
CA ALA A 91 3.49 19.78 -46.86
C ALA A 91 3.10 19.62 -48.33
N ALA A 92 2.51 20.68 -48.92
CA ALA A 92 1.89 20.68 -50.26
C ALA A 92 2.85 20.49 -51.44
N GLU A 93 4.04 19.93 -51.24
CA GLU A 93 5.04 19.73 -52.31
C GLU A 93 6.01 18.59 -51.96
N GLY A 94 5.48 17.38 -51.70
CA GLY A 94 6.29 16.16 -51.52
C GLY A 94 7.23 16.16 -50.30
N GLY A 95 6.96 17.03 -49.32
CA GLY A 95 7.76 17.20 -48.11
C GLY A 95 7.34 16.28 -46.95
N GLN A 96 8.23 16.15 -45.97
CA GLN A 96 8.01 15.38 -44.73
C GLN A 96 6.78 15.89 -43.97
N GLU A 97 5.93 14.97 -43.47
CA GLU A 97 4.77 15.30 -42.62
C GLU A 97 5.23 16.13 -41.40
N GLU A 98 4.56 17.26 -41.12
CA GLU A 98 4.88 18.10 -39.96
C GLU A 98 3.77 18.05 -38.91
N ALA A 99 4.17 17.86 -37.64
CA ALA A 99 3.25 17.81 -36.51
C ALA A 99 3.24 19.15 -35.74
N PHE A 100 2.05 19.67 -35.49
CA PHE A 100 1.79 20.87 -34.70
C PHE A 100 0.86 20.54 -33.52
N ALA A 101 1.10 21.17 -32.38
CA ALA A 101 0.16 21.21 -31.26
C ALA A 101 -0.51 22.59 -31.26
N VAL A 102 -1.81 22.65 -31.50
CA VAL A 102 -2.60 23.89 -31.60
C VAL A 102 -3.57 23.95 -30.43
N LEU A 103 -3.60 25.08 -29.75
CA LEU A 103 -4.53 25.38 -28.67
C LEU A 103 -5.69 26.21 -29.20
N SER A 104 -6.92 25.76 -29.01
CA SER A 104 -8.11 26.51 -29.43
C SER A 104 -8.28 27.80 -28.62
N ASP A 105 -8.95 28.79 -29.22
CA ASP A 105 -9.13 30.12 -28.64
C ASP A 105 -10.03 30.12 -27.40
N ASP A 106 -10.91 29.11 -27.30
CA ASP A 106 -11.87 28.87 -26.22
C ASP A 106 -11.30 28.04 -25.06
N CYS A 107 -9.97 27.84 -25.02
CA CYS A 107 -9.37 26.97 -24.02
C CYS A 107 -9.51 27.55 -22.59
N GLU A 108 -9.89 26.69 -21.64
CA GLU A 108 -9.99 27.05 -20.23
C GLU A 108 -8.61 27.37 -19.64
N LEU A 109 -8.30 28.66 -19.45
CA LEU A 109 -7.06 29.12 -18.83
C LEU A 109 -6.79 28.46 -17.46
N ALA A 110 -7.83 28.03 -16.76
CA ALA A 110 -7.73 27.30 -15.49
C ALA A 110 -6.98 25.97 -15.62
N LEU A 111 -7.13 25.24 -16.73
CA LEU A 111 -6.42 23.98 -16.98
C LEU A 111 -4.92 24.21 -17.19
N LEU A 112 -4.56 25.29 -17.90
CA LEU A 112 -3.16 25.68 -18.09
C LEU A 112 -2.51 26.12 -16.78
N GLN A 113 -3.24 26.85 -15.93
CA GLN A 113 -2.78 27.24 -14.59
C GLN A 113 -2.59 26.03 -13.68
N ALA A 114 -3.53 25.08 -13.69
CA ALA A 114 -3.41 23.83 -12.94
C ALA A 114 -2.21 22.99 -13.41
N ALA A 115 -2.00 22.89 -14.72
CA ALA A 115 -0.84 22.19 -15.29
C ALA A 115 0.49 22.83 -14.86
N LEU A 116 0.59 24.16 -14.86
CA LEU A 116 1.76 24.87 -14.34
C LEU A 116 1.99 24.63 -12.84
N GLN A 117 0.92 24.63 -12.04
CA GLN A 117 1.01 24.37 -10.60
C GLN A 117 1.52 22.95 -10.32
N LEU A 118 1.05 21.96 -11.08
CA LEU A 118 1.49 20.57 -10.99
C LEU A 118 2.94 20.39 -11.47
N LEU A 119 3.34 21.08 -12.53
CA LEU A 119 4.72 21.08 -13.03
C LEU A 119 5.69 21.75 -12.04
N GLY A 120 5.25 22.81 -11.35
CA GLY A 120 6.06 23.49 -10.32
C GLY A 120 6.26 22.66 -9.04
N GLN A 121 5.33 21.77 -8.72
CA GLN A 121 5.49 20.81 -7.61
C GLN A 121 6.33 19.58 -7.99
N ALA A 122 6.59 19.37 -9.28
CA ALA A 122 7.33 18.24 -9.82
C ALA A 122 8.84 18.52 -10.01
N GLU A 123 9.36 19.64 -9.51
CA GLU A 123 10.81 19.89 -9.46
C GLU A 123 11.52 18.73 -8.72
N PRO A 124 12.55 18.11 -9.31
CA PRO A 124 13.30 17.07 -8.64
C PRO A 124 14.06 17.72 -7.47
N SER A 125 13.65 17.42 -6.24
CA SER A 125 14.39 17.83 -5.06
C SER A 125 15.84 17.33 -5.16
N PRO A 126 16.85 18.20 -5.15
CA PRO A 126 18.20 17.76 -4.84
C PRO A 126 18.22 17.42 -3.34
N SER A 127 17.99 16.14 -2.99
CA SER A 127 18.30 15.65 -1.65
C SER A 127 19.81 15.73 -1.40
N PRO A 128 20.34 15.78 -0.16
CA PRO A 128 19.74 16.10 1.13
C PRO A 128 20.54 17.20 1.88
N SER A 129 19.90 18.10 2.61
CA SER A 129 20.65 18.97 3.55
C SER A 129 20.89 18.26 4.89
N PRO A 130 22.12 18.36 5.42
CA PRO A 130 22.60 17.61 6.55
C PRO A 130 22.08 18.19 7.86
N ARG A 131 21.61 17.29 8.74
CA ARG A 131 21.49 17.59 10.16
C ARG A 131 22.91 17.90 10.69
N PRO A 132 23.14 18.99 11.44
CA PRO A 132 24.47 19.30 11.96
C PRO A 132 24.97 18.17 12.87
N GLN A 133 26.00 17.46 12.42
CA GLN A 133 26.99 16.82 13.27
C GLN A 133 27.99 17.95 13.64
N GLN A 134 28.57 18.09 14.82
CA GLN A 134 29.19 17.12 15.73
C GLN A 134 29.81 17.93 16.93
N PRO A 135 30.49 17.38 17.97
CA PRO A 135 31.59 16.40 17.88
C PRO A 135 31.44 15.22 18.87
N GLY A 136 31.83 13.97 18.56
CA GLY A 136 32.78 13.50 17.55
C GLY A 136 34.13 13.26 18.20
N VAL A 137 34.39 12.00 18.63
CA VAL A 137 35.67 11.25 18.63
C VAL A 137 35.45 9.97 19.45
N GLY A 138 35.84 8.77 19.08
CA GLY A 138 36.46 8.21 17.89
C GLY A 138 36.33 6.68 18.05
N ARG A 139 36.15 5.96 16.95
CA ARG A 139 36.18 4.49 16.94
C ARG A 139 37.29 4.03 16.03
N SER A 140 38.34 3.52 16.66
CA SER A 140 39.38 2.66 16.13
C SER A 140 39.93 1.93 17.37
N SER A 141 40.32 0.68 17.40
CA SER A 141 40.30 -0.48 16.52
C SER A 141 41.10 -1.50 17.31
N SER A 142 40.73 -2.78 17.24
CA SER A 142 41.57 -3.94 17.61
C SER A 142 41.96 -4.09 19.09
N GLY A 143 42.18 -5.35 19.50
CA GLY A 143 43.09 -5.65 20.60
C GLY A 143 42.48 -6.36 21.79
N ALA A 144 42.68 -7.67 21.76
CA ALA A 144 42.68 -8.65 22.84
C ALA A 144 42.86 -8.17 24.31
N ALA A 145 42.34 -9.04 25.18
CA ALA A 145 42.93 -9.51 26.43
C ALA A 145 42.58 -8.80 27.76
N SER A 146 42.03 -9.64 28.66
CA SER A 146 42.39 -9.77 30.08
C SER A 146 41.78 -8.83 31.13
N THR A 147 41.10 -9.47 32.10
CA THR A 147 41.18 -9.26 33.57
C THR A 147 40.78 -7.88 34.13
N SER A 148 39.95 -7.69 35.15
CA SER A 148 39.68 -8.46 36.37
C SER A 148 38.44 -7.92 37.11
N SER A 149 37.77 -8.83 37.84
CA SER A 149 36.97 -8.68 39.09
C SER A 149 36.80 -7.28 39.70
N SER A 150 35.58 -6.88 40.13
CA SER A 150 34.96 -7.32 41.40
C SER A 150 33.50 -6.80 41.46
N GLN A 151 32.49 -7.67 41.49
CA GLN A 151 31.83 -8.30 42.65
C GLN A 151 31.02 -7.35 43.56
N SER A 152 29.69 -7.43 43.40
CA SER A 152 28.72 -7.64 44.49
C SER A 152 27.52 -8.34 43.83
N ALA A 153 27.55 -9.66 43.76
CA ALA A 153 26.98 -10.60 44.75
C ALA A 153 25.49 -10.86 44.48
N ALA A 154 25.25 -11.99 43.80
CA ALA A 154 23.95 -12.60 43.55
C ALA A 154 23.37 -13.24 44.84
N PRO A 155 22.20 -13.91 44.77
CA PRO A 155 22.26 -15.27 44.25
C PRO A 155 21.19 -15.59 43.22
N ALA A 156 21.59 -16.46 42.30
CA ALA A 156 20.71 -17.17 41.40
C ALA A 156 19.66 -17.97 42.19
N GLY A 157 18.40 -17.78 41.80
CA GLY A 157 17.31 -18.75 41.95
C GLY A 157 16.94 -19.29 40.56
N PRO A 158 16.39 -20.51 40.47
CA PRO A 158 16.47 -21.35 39.29
C PRO A 158 15.66 -20.79 38.12
N SER A 159 16.19 -21.00 36.91
CA SER A 159 15.39 -21.12 35.69
C SER A 159 14.34 -22.21 35.94
N ALA A 160 13.18 -21.80 36.43
CA ALA A 160 12.07 -22.66 36.78
C ALA A 160 10.78 -22.01 36.27
N ALA A 161 10.01 -22.84 35.56
CA ALA A 161 8.65 -22.65 35.12
C ALA A 161 8.42 -21.65 33.97
N ALA A 162 8.01 -22.22 32.84
CA ALA A 162 7.18 -21.56 31.86
C ALA A 162 5.94 -20.96 32.54
N GLY A 163 6.00 -19.68 32.90
CA GLY A 163 4.84 -18.89 33.31
C GLY A 163 4.04 -18.42 32.09
N PRO A 164 2.71 -18.21 32.22
CA PRO A 164 1.91 -17.67 31.13
C PRO A 164 2.42 -16.27 30.78
N ARG A 165 2.69 -16.03 29.49
CA ARG A 165 2.96 -14.66 29.00
C ARG A 165 1.76 -13.78 29.36
N PRO A 166 1.92 -12.47 29.61
CA PRO A 166 0.78 -11.58 29.78
C PRO A 166 -0.09 -11.69 28.51
N ARG A 167 -1.32 -12.20 28.68
CA ARG A 167 -2.36 -12.16 27.64
C ARG A 167 -2.52 -10.68 27.34
N ASN A 168 -2.01 -10.20 26.19
CA ASN A 168 -2.04 -8.78 25.78
C ASN A 168 -3.49 -8.30 25.63
N THR A 169 -4.15 -8.12 26.77
CA THR A 169 -5.59 -7.98 26.91
C THR A 169 -5.90 -6.53 26.66
N GLN A 170 -6.62 -6.27 25.58
CA GLN A 170 -6.98 -4.92 25.16
C GLN A 170 -8.49 -4.86 24.97
N VAL A 171 -9.13 -3.82 25.49
CA VAL A 171 -10.54 -3.54 25.22
C VAL A 171 -10.58 -2.49 24.12
N ILE A 172 -11.21 -2.84 23.01
CA ILE A 172 -11.34 -1.97 21.85
C ILE A 172 -12.77 -1.47 21.80
N LEU A 173 -12.95 -0.15 21.78
CA LEU A 173 -14.25 0.43 21.49
C LEU A 173 -14.51 0.36 19.98
N PRO A 174 -15.78 0.20 19.56
CA PRO A 174 -16.13 0.33 18.15
C PRO A 174 -16.00 1.81 17.77
N THR A 175 -14.78 2.26 17.46
CA THR A 175 -14.54 3.58 16.90
C THR A 175 -15.20 3.63 15.52
N GLY A 176 -15.99 4.67 15.28
CA GLY A 176 -16.57 4.91 13.97
C GLY A 176 -15.46 4.96 12.93
N VAL A 177 -15.57 4.14 11.89
CA VAL A 177 -14.74 4.33 10.71
C VAL A 177 -15.23 5.62 10.09
N ASP A 178 -14.33 6.59 9.89
CA ASP A 178 -14.67 7.77 9.10
C ASP A 178 -15.04 7.29 7.69
N ASP A 179 -16.33 7.34 7.37
CA ASP A 179 -16.88 7.02 6.05
C ASP A 179 -16.44 8.09 5.05
N GLN A 180 -15.14 8.15 4.77
CA GLN A 180 -14.61 8.96 3.68
C GLN A 180 -15.06 8.30 2.37
N PRO A 181 -15.83 9.01 1.53
CA PRO A 181 -16.30 8.46 0.28
C PRO A 181 -15.09 8.15 -0.61
N LEU A 182 -14.91 6.86 -0.95
CA LEU A 182 -13.81 6.47 -1.82
C LEU A 182 -14.00 7.08 -3.21
N PRO A 183 -12.93 7.62 -3.83
CA PRO A 183 -12.99 8.16 -5.18
C PRO A 183 -13.41 7.11 -6.22
N SER A 184 -14.12 7.52 -7.27
CA SER A 184 -14.60 6.62 -8.34
C SER A 184 -13.47 5.89 -9.10
N TRP A 185 -12.27 6.47 -9.19
CA TRP A 185 -11.10 5.84 -9.82
C TRP A 185 -10.62 4.60 -9.06
N PHE A 186 -10.89 4.49 -7.75
CA PHE A 186 -10.57 3.29 -6.96
C PHE A 186 -11.29 2.05 -7.49
N PHE A 187 -12.50 2.23 -8.02
CA PHE A 187 -13.29 1.14 -8.62
C PHE A 187 -12.94 0.89 -10.09
N ALA A 188 -12.16 1.79 -10.71
CA ALA A 188 -11.68 1.61 -12.08
C ALA A 188 -10.49 0.64 -12.08
N ARG A 189 -10.68 -0.54 -12.70
CA ARG A 189 -9.61 -1.54 -12.81
C ARG A 189 -8.41 -1.02 -13.58
N SER A 190 -7.23 -1.17 -13.00
CA SER A 190 -6.00 -0.82 -13.70
C SER A 190 -5.65 -1.86 -14.78
N PRO A 191 -4.87 -1.48 -15.82
CA PRO A 191 -4.36 -2.44 -16.80
C PRO A 191 -3.49 -3.55 -16.19
N ALA A 192 -2.84 -3.28 -15.05
CA ALA A 192 -2.06 -4.26 -14.31
C ALA A 192 -2.96 -5.31 -13.65
N GLU A 193 -4.07 -4.88 -13.04
CA GLU A 193 -5.07 -5.78 -12.44
C GLU A 193 -5.79 -6.62 -13.50
N LEU A 194 -6.12 -6.04 -14.66
CA LEU A 194 -6.72 -6.77 -15.78
C LEU A 194 -5.79 -7.89 -16.28
N LYS A 195 -4.50 -7.61 -16.43
CA LYS A 195 -3.49 -8.62 -16.79
C LYS A 195 -3.36 -9.68 -15.70
N ALA A 196 -3.28 -9.30 -14.43
CA ALA A 196 -3.19 -10.23 -13.32
C ALA A 196 -4.44 -11.13 -13.24
N ALA A 197 -5.63 -10.57 -13.42
CA ALA A 197 -6.89 -11.31 -13.43
C ALA A 197 -6.96 -12.29 -14.62
N PHE A 198 -6.49 -11.89 -15.81
CA PHE A 198 -6.40 -12.78 -16.96
C PHE A 198 -5.45 -13.94 -16.69
N VAL A 199 -4.25 -13.66 -16.18
CA VAL A 199 -3.26 -14.69 -15.82
C VAL A 199 -3.79 -15.63 -14.74
N ALA A 200 -4.44 -15.10 -13.70
CA ALA A 200 -5.06 -15.91 -12.65
C ALA A 200 -6.17 -16.81 -13.21
N LYS A 201 -7.01 -16.29 -14.11
CA LYS A 201 -8.06 -17.06 -14.78
C LYS A 201 -7.50 -18.11 -15.75
N GLN A 202 -6.37 -17.82 -16.41
CA GLN A 202 -5.65 -18.77 -17.24
C GLN A 202 -5.07 -19.90 -16.39
N LYS A 203 -4.41 -19.57 -15.27
CA LYS A 203 -3.86 -20.54 -14.31
C LYS A 203 -4.95 -21.40 -13.68
N LYS A 204 -6.13 -20.84 -13.38
CA LYS A 204 -7.27 -21.62 -12.88
C LYS A 204 -7.76 -22.62 -13.92
N ARG A 205 -7.92 -22.20 -15.19
CA ARG A 205 -8.27 -23.11 -16.29
C ARG A 205 -7.24 -24.22 -16.47
N ASP A 206 -5.96 -23.87 -16.39
CA ASP A 206 -4.85 -24.84 -16.49
C ASP A 206 -4.85 -25.83 -15.30
N LEU A 207 -5.11 -25.35 -14.08
CA LEU A 207 -5.29 -26.19 -12.90
C LEU A 207 -6.48 -27.14 -13.05
N ASP A 208 -7.62 -26.63 -13.53
CA ASP A 208 -8.84 -27.40 -13.72
C ASP A 208 -8.67 -28.44 -14.86
N GLN A 209 -7.84 -28.16 -15.86
CA GLN A 209 -7.46 -29.08 -16.93
C GLN A 209 -6.40 -30.11 -16.50
N THR A 210 -5.57 -29.77 -15.52
CA THR A 210 -4.53 -30.65 -15.02
C THR A 210 -5.13 -31.67 -14.05
N LEU A 211 -5.03 -32.96 -14.38
CA LEU A 211 -5.38 -34.04 -13.46
C LEU A 211 -4.51 -33.95 -12.20
N MET A 212 -5.14 -33.67 -11.06
CA MET A 212 -4.46 -33.55 -9.78
C MET A 212 -3.81 -34.87 -9.36
N THR A 213 -2.48 -34.92 -9.50
CA THR A 213 -1.67 -36.01 -8.95
C THR A 213 -1.77 -36.01 -7.41
N ARG A 214 -1.59 -37.19 -6.80
CA ARG A 214 -1.57 -37.35 -5.33
C ARG A 214 -0.58 -36.39 -4.67
N ALA A 215 0.58 -36.18 -5.30
CA ALA A 215 1.61 -35.26 -4.84
C ALA A 215 1.16 -33.78 -4.85
N TYR A 216 0.36 -33.35 -5.83
CA TYR A 216 -0.15 -31.97 -5.88
C TYR A 216 -1.16 -31.70 -4.76
N ARG A 217 -2.08 -32.65 -4.50
CA ARG A 217 -3.04 -32.56 -3.39
C ARG A 217 -2.34 -32.50 -2.03
N GLU A 218 -1.33 -33.33 -1.84
CA GLU A 218 -0.52 -33.33 -0.61
C GLU A 218 0.27 -32.02 -0.45
N LYS A 219 0.76 -31.44 -1.55
CA LYS A 219 1.44 -30.14 -1.52
C LYS A 219 0.50 -28.99 -1.15
N LEU A 220 -0.72 -28.95 -1.67
CA LEU A 220 -1.73 -27.96 -1.24
C LEU A 220 -2.11 -28.14 0.24
N ALA A 221 -2.29 -29.37 0.70
CA ALA A 221 -2.49 -29.66 2.12
C ALA A 221 -1.27 -29.28 2.98
N SER A 222 -0.06 -29.34 2.42
CA SER A 222 1.15 -28.84 3.06
C SER A 222 1.25 -27.31 3.08
N GLY A 223 0.56 -26.59 2.18
CA GLY A 223 0.38 -25.14 2.28
C GLY A 223 -0.45 -24.74 3.51
N HIS A 224 -1.40 -25.57 3.93
CA HIS A 224 -2.02 -25.44 5.26
C HIS A 224 -1.02 -25.71 6.41
N LYS A 225 0.11 -26.38 6.17
CA LYS A 225 1.22 -26.42 7.15
C LYS A 225 2.01 -25.11 7.20
N GLU A 226 1.98 -24.26 6.16
CA GLU A 226 2.50 -22.89 6.29
C GLU A 226 1.60 -22.03 7.19
N GLN A 227 0.28 -22.23 7.17
CA GLN A 227 -0.61 -21.68 8.20
C GLN A 227 -0.28 -22.21 9.61
N ALA A 228 0.37 -23.37 9.71
CA ALA A 228 0.91 -23.88 10.97
C ALA A 228 2.21 -23.20 11.43
N LYS A 229 2.80 -22.27 10.65
CA LYS A 229 3.88 -21.38 11.12
C LYS A 229 3.37 -20.27 12.03
N VAL A 230 2.07 -19.95 12.01
CA VAL A 230 1.51 -19.00 12.97
C VAL A 230 1.35 -19.73 14.30
N SER A 231 2.24 -19.41 15.23
CA SER A 231 2.30 -19.99 16.57
C SER A 231 1.37 -19.29 17.56
N PHE A 232 0.75 -18.17 17.18
CA PHE A 232 -0.14 -17.37 18.02
C PHE A 232 -1.51 -17.15 17.35
N ALA A 233 -2.55 -17.06 18.17
CA ALA A 233 -3.92 -16.75 17.77
C ALA A 233 -4.32 -15.41 18.42
N VAL A 234 -4.87 -14.49 17.64
CA VAL A 234 -5.51 -13.27 18.17
C VAL A 234 -7.00 -13.49 18.26
N ILE A 235 -7.53 -13.58 19.48
CA ILE A 235 -8.95 -13.79 19.74
C ILE A 235 -9.59 -12.46 20.09
N ARG A 236 -10.71 -12.16 19.43
CA ARG A 236 -11.54 -10.98 19.67
C ARG A 236 -12.92 -11.45 20.09
N ILE A 237 -13.38 -11.04 21.26
CA ILE A 237 -14.71 -11.38 21.79
C ILE A 237 -15.55 -10.13 21.78
N ARG A 238 -16.64 -10.13 21.00
CA ARG A 238 -17.62 -9.05 20.96
C ARG A 238 -18.63 -9.24 22.09
N LEU A 239 -18.76 -8.24 22.93
CA LEU A 239 -19.73 -8.17 24.01
C LEU A 239 -21.04 -7.47 23.55
N PRO A 240 -22.18 -7.71 24.22
CA PRO A 240 -23.48 -7.11 23.87
C PRO A 240 -23.46 -5.58 23.94
N GLU A 241 -22.61 -5.01 24.79
CA GLU A 241 -22.34 -3.57 24.93
C GLU A 241 -21.58 -2.96 23.73
N GLY A 242 -21.22 -3.77 22.73
CA GLY A 242 -20.49 -3.32 21.53
C GLY A 242 -18.97 -3.29 21.70
N LEU A 243 -18.47 -3.55 22.92
CA LEU A 243 -17.04 -3.64 23.22
C LEU A 243 -16.43 -4.92 22.63
N ILE A 244 -15.16 -4.85 22.27
CA ILE A 244 -14.38 -5.99 21.78
C ILE A 244 -13.22 -6.24 22.75
N LEU A 245 -13.23 -7.40 23.41
CA LEU A 245 -12.12 -7.87 24.22
C LEU A 245 -11.14 -8.64 23.34
N GLN A 246 -9.94 -8.11 23.14
CA GLN A 246 -8.86 -8.75 22.39
C GLN A 246 -7.86 -9.42 23.34
N GLY A 247 -7.46 -10.64 23.01
CA GLY A 247 -6.43 -11.39 23.72
C GLY A 247 -5.57 -12.23 22.77
N GLU A 248 -4.30 -12.40 23.12
CA GLU A 248 -3.34 -13.22 22.38
C GLU A 248 -3.16 -14.57 23.06
N PHE A 249 -3.32 -15.66 22.30
CA PHE A 249 -3.27 -17.05 22.76
C PHE A 249 -2.25 -17.85 21.95
N ASN A 250 -1.73 -18.94 22.50
CA ASN A 250 -0.84 -19.83 21.75
C ASN A 250 -1.65 -20.83 20.90
N ALA A 251 -1.16 -21.20 19.72
CA ALA A 251 -1.78 -22.19 18.84
C ALA A 251 -1.99 -23.58 19.51
N GLY A 252 -1.16 -23.91 20.51
CA GLY A 252 -1.25 -25.16 21.28
C GLY A 252 -2.17 -25.09 22.52
N GLU A 253 -2.65 -23.90 22.89
CA GLU A 253 -3.45 -23.69 24.10
C GLU A 253 -4.84 -24.33 23.95
N PRO A 254 -5.43 -24.88 25.02
CA PRO A 254 -6.81 -25.36 24.97
C PRO A 254 -7.80 -24.20 24.84
N VAL A 255 -8.91 -24.45 24.15
CA VAL A 255 -10.02 -23.48 24.06
C VAL A 255 -10.58 -23.12 25.44
N ALA A 256 -10.47 -24.03 26.42
CA ALA A 256 -10.81 -23.78 27.82
C ALA A 256 -10.12 -22.54 28.41
N ALA A 257 -8.88 -22.24 28.00
CA ALA A 257 -8.16 -21.06 28.48
C ALA A 257 -8.82 -19.73 28.03
N ILE A 258 -9.55 -19.72 26.91
CA ILE A 258 -10.35 -18.57 26.48
C ILE A 258 -11.51 -18.36 27.46
N PHE A 259 -12.19 -19.46 27.85
CA PHE A 259 -13.30 -19.40 28.80
C PHE A 259 -12.81 -18.92 30.17
N GLU A 260 -11.69 -19.46 30.67
CA GLU A 260 -11.09 -18.99 31.93
C GLU A 260 -10.72 -17.50 31.85
N TRP A 261 -10.03 -17.09 30.78
CA TRP A 261 -9.65 -15.69 30.57
C TRP A 261 -10.86 -14.75 30.49
N LEU A 262 -11.92 -15.18 29.80
CA LEU A 262 -13.15 -14.41 29.69
C LEU A 262 -13.83 -14.33 31.06
N THR A 263 -13.97 -15.43 31.78
CA THR A 263 -14.53 -15.47 33.15
C THR A 263 -13.74 -14.56 34.10
N ASP A 264 -12.41 -14.53 33.99
CA ASP A 264 -11.55 -13.61 34.74
C ASP A 264 -11.75 -12.13 34.36
N SER A 265 -12.17 -11.86 33.13
CA SER A 265 -12.40 -10.50 32.61
C SER A 265 -13.82 -9.99 32.89
N LEU A 266 -14.77 -10.89 33.11
CA LEU A 266 -16.16 -10.57 33.47
C LEU A 266 -16.26 -10.09 34.92
N ARG A 267 -17.22 -9.20 35.18
CA ARG A 267 -17.56 -8.77 36.55
C ARG A 267 -18.14 -9.92 37.39
N ASP A 268 -19.01 -10.71 36.77
CA ASP A 268 -19.69 -11.85 37.41
C ASP A 268 -19.11 -13.18 36.90
N PRO A 269 -18.24 -13.84 37.67
CA PRO A 269 -17.64 -15.11 37.26
C PRO A 269 -18.64 -16.28 37.21
N GLY A 270 -19.83 -16.11 37.81
CA GLY A 270 -20.91 -17.10 37.81
C GLY A 270 -21.88 -16.99 36.63
N ALA A 271 -21.65 -16.08 35.68
CA ALA A 271 -22.54 -15.92 34.53
C ALA A 271 -22.45 -17.13 33.58
N THR A 272 -23.60 -17.72 33.22
CA THR A 272 -23.66 -18.72 32.15
C THR A 272 -23.64 -18.01 30.80
N TYR A 273 -22.67 -18.36 29.95
CA TYR A 273 -22.50 -17.76 28.62
C TYR A 273 -22.07 -18.78 27.58
N ASP A 274 -22.41 -18.49 26.33
CA ASP A 274 -21.96 -19.21 25.15
C ASP A 274 -21.11 -18.30 24.26
N LEU A 275 -20.06 -18.86 23.65
CA LEU A 275 -19.25 -18.18 22.65
C LEU A 275 -19.64 -18.69 21.26
N ILE A 276 -20.12 -17.79 20.42
CA ILE A 276 -20.58 -18.12 19.08
C ILE A 276 -19.52 -17.67 18.07
N GLY A 277 -19.02 -18.58 17.25
CA GLY A 277 -18.12 -18.25 16.16
C GLY A 277 -18.80 -17.50 15.01
N PRO A 278 -18.04 -17.05 13.99
CA PRO A 278 -18.62 -16.39 12.80
C PRO A 278 -19.60 -17.33 12.05
N ASP A 279 -19.38 -18.63 12.15
CA ASP A 279 -20.22 -19.69 11.55
C ASP A 279 -21.54 -19.93 12.29
N ARG A 280 -21.86 -19.11 13.31
CA ARG A 280 -23.04 -19.25 14.20
C ARG A 280 -23.09 -20.56 14.99
N LYS A 281 -21.99 -21.29 15.07
CA LYS A 281 -21.86 -22.49 15.90
C LYS A 281 -21.30 -22.12 17.27
N PRO A 282 -21.88 -22.64 18.37
CA PRO A 282 -21.31 -22.45 19.70
C PRO A 282 -19.98 -23.20 19.77
N ILE A 283 -18.98 -22.53 20.33
CA ILE A 283 -17.69 -23.12 20.63
C ILE A 283 -17.80 -23.77 22.00
N ALA A 284 -17.49 -25.06 22.07
CA ALA A 284 -17.41 -25.77 23.33
C ALA A 284 -15.98 -25.70 23.89
N ALA A 285 -15.85 -25.58 25.21
CA ALA A 285 -14.56 -25.66 25.90
C ALA A 285 -13.82 -27.00 25.62
N SER A 286 -14.56 -28.04 25.24
CA SER A 286 -14.05 -29.37 24.88
C SER A 286 -13.51 -29.49 23.44
N MET A 287 -13.49 -28.42 22.64
CA MET A 287 -12.97 -28.47 21.26
C MET A 287 -11.45 -28.75 21.14
N GLY A 288 -10.75 -28.91 22.27
CA GLY A 288 -9.32 -29.23 22.31
C GLY A 288 -8.47 -27.98 22.14
N SER A 289 -7.42 -28.05 21.31
CA SER A 289 -6.49 -26.93 21.08
C SER A 289 -7.02 -25.92 20.05
N MET A 290 -6.56 -24.67 20.14
CA MET A 290 -6.88 -23.57 19.21
C MET A 290 -6.73 -23.95 17.73
N ARG A 291 -5.67 -24.71 17.40
CA ARG A 291 -5.43 -25.21 16.04
C ARG A 291 -6.51 -26.17 15.55
N LYS A 292 -7.03 -27.04 16.42
CA LYS A 292 -8.09 -27.99 16.07
C LYS A 292 -9.43 -27.28 15.90
N ALA A 293 -9.67 -26.24 16.69
CA ALA A 293 -10.85 -25.38 16.61
C ALA A 293 -10.81 -24.39 15.43
N GLN A 294 -9.75 -24.38 14.60
CA GLN A 294 -9.56 -23.48 13.45
C GLN A 294 -9.65 -21.98 13.80
N LEU A 295 -9.24 -21.60 15.01
CA LEU A 295 -9.27 -20.20 15.50
C LEU A 295 -8.01 -19.40 15.14
N LEU A 296 -7.12 -19.97 14.31
CA LEU A 296 -5.87 -19.36 13.85
C LEU A 296 -6.03 -18.75 12.45
N PRO A 297 -5.34 -17.64 12.13
CA PRO A 297 -4.46 -16.85 13.00
C PRO A 297 -5.22 -15.83 13.86
N SER A 298 -6.47 -15.53 13.53
CA SER A 298 -7.34 -14.66 14.31
C SER A 298 -8.79 -15.11 14.20
N ALA A 299 -9.52 -15.03 15.30
CA ALA A 299 -10.93 -15.36 15.36
C ALA A 299 -11.74 -14.27 16.06
N LEU A 300 -12.92 -13.97 15.53
CA LEU A 300 -13.92 -13.10 16.13
C LEU A 300 -15.05 -13.98 16.70
N LEU A 301 -15.27 -13.89 18.00
CA LEU A 301 -16.29 -14.62 18.74
C LEU A 301 -17.33 -13.65 19.28
N ASN A 302 -18.59 -14.07 19.33
CA ASN A 302 -19.67 -13.29 19.93
C ASN A 302 -20.02 -13.88 21.30
N PHE A 303 -20.04 -13.03 22.32
CA PHE A 303 -20.49 -13.38 23.65
C PHE A 303 -22.01 -13.34 23.71
N MET A 304 -22.62 -14.49 24.04
CA MET A 304 -24.05 -14.61 24.27
C MET A 304 -24.29 -15.01 25.73
N ARG A 305 -24.83 -14.10 26.53
CA ARG A 305 -25.21 -14.41 27.92
C ARG A 305 -26.52 -15.20 27.92
N LEU A 306 -26.53 -16.33 28.63
CA LEU A 306 -27.73 -17.17 28.80
C LEU A 306 -28.52 -16.81 30.07
N SER A 307 -27.86 -16.22 31.08
CA SER A 307 -28.50 -15.81 32.33
C SER A 307 -29.11 -14.39 32.21
N PRO A 308 -30.36 -14.18 32.67
CA PRO A 308 -30.95 -12.84 32.74
C PRO A 308 -30.32 -12.05 33.89
N ALA A 309 -29.27 -11.29 33.60
CA ALA A 309 -28.72 -10.30 34.52
C ALA A 309 -29.59 -9.02 34.54
N PRO A 310 -29.60 -8.24 35.63
CA PRO A 310 -30.22 -6.92 35.65
C PRO A 310 -29.59 -6.03 34.56
N GLN A 311 -30.44 -5.32 33.82
CA GLN A 311 -30.14 -4.71 32.52
C GLN A 311 -29.14 -3.53 32.55
N CYS A 312 -28.46 -3.26 33.67
CA CYS A 312 -27.78 -1.99 33.89
C CYS A 312 -26.28 -2.09 34.20
N ASP A 313 -25.73 -3.30 34.38
CA ASP A 313 -24.33 -3.44 34.78
C ASP A 313 -23.44 -3.85 33.60
N PRO A 314 -22.29 -3.16 33.40
CA PRO A 314 -21.36 -3.50 32.34
C PRO A 314 -20.81 -4.90 32.55
N THR A 315 -20.68 -5.65 31.44
CA THR A 315 -20.33 -7.07 31.53
C THR A 315 -18.88 -7.31 31.92
N LEU A 316 -18.00 -6.36 31.62
CA LEU A 316 -16.58 -6.34 31.96
C LEU A 316 -16.30 -5.65 33.30
N LYS A 317 -15.15 -6.01 33.91
CA LYS A 317 -14.59 -5.32 35.09
C LYS A 317 -14.24 -3.86 34.78
N ASP A 318 -14.41 -2.98 35.78
CA ASP A 318 -14.14 -1.54 35.67
C ASP A 318 -12.70 -1.22 35.25
N ASP A 319 -11.72 -2.00 35.72
CA ASP A 319 -10.30 -1.79 35.41
C ASP A 319 -10.00 -1.98 33.92
N LEU A 320 -10.69 -2.92 33.27
CA LEU A 320 -10.55 -3.18 31.83
C LEU A 320 -11.26 -2.11 31.00
N LEU A 321 -12.40 -1.61 31.47
CA LEU A 321 -13.11 -0.51 30.84
C LEU A 321 -12.31 0.80 30.87
N ARG A 322 -11.54 1.04 31.92
CA ARG A 322 -10.63 2.21 32.02
C ARG A 322 -9.45 2.14 31.04
N THR A 323 -9.07 0.93 30.65
CA THR A 323 -7.95 0.68 29.72
C THR A 323 -8.45 0.62 28.26
N ALA A 324 -9.75 0.79 28.04
CA ALA A 324 -10.33 0.71 26.71
C ALA A 324 -9.85 1.87 25.83
N SER A 325 -9.34 1.54 24.65
CA SER A 325 -8.77 2.49 23.67
C SER A 325 -9.47 2.38 22.32
#